data_AF-A0A6L4AA54-F1
#
_entry.id   AF-A0A6L4AA54-F1
#
_cell.length_a   1.000
_cell.length_b   1.000
_cell.length_c   1.000
_cell.angle_alpha   90.00
_cell.angle_beta   90.00
_cell.angle_gamma   90.00
#
_symmetry.space_group_name_H-M   'P 1'
#
loop_
_entity.id
_entity.type
_entity.pdbx_description
1 polymer ?
#
loop_
_entity_poly.entity_id
_entity_poly.type
_entity_poly.pdbx_seq_one_letter_code
_entity_poly.pdbx_strand_id
1 'polypeptide(L)'
;FTPGPVFTTATFIGYLVAGVPGAILATVAIFLPAFVFVYLSSPFIPRLRQSKWLGSLLDGVNVAALGLMAAVTFELGRDALVDWVTVVLAITSAVLLIRFRVNSTWLIVGGALVGLLKSLI
;
A
#
# COMPACT_ATOMS: atom_id res chain seq x y z
N PHE A 1 4.88 9.38 6.72
CA PHE A 1 4.64 8.08 7.40
C PHE A 1 3.58 7.32 6.64
N THR A 2 3.96 6.30 5.87
CA THR A 2 3.00 5.50 5.13
C THR A 2 2.29 4.50 6.04
N PRO A 3 1.06 4.08 5.73
CA PRO A 3 0.34 3.07 6.50
C PRO A 3 1.09 1.73 6.58
N GLY A 4 1.88 1.41 5.56
CA GLY A 4 2.64 0.16 5.43
C GLY A 4 3.59 -0.14 6.59
N PRO A 5 4.54 0.78 6.91
CA PRO A 5 5.41 0.65 8.07
C PRO A 5 4.66 0.38 9.36
N VAL A 6 3.54 1.08 9.62
CA VAL A 6 2.80 0.92 10.88
C VAL A 6 2.23 -0.49 11.03
N PHE A 7 1.68 -1.06 9.96
CA PHE A 7 1.15 -2.43 9.99
C PHE A 7 2.27 -3.45 10.17
N THR A 8 3.38 -3.32 9.42
CA THR A 8 4.54 -4.22 9.56
C THR A 8 5.19 -4.10 10.94
N THR A 9 5.31 -2.89 11.48
CA THR A 9 5.85 -2.64 12.83
C THR A 9 5.00 -3.32 13.89
N ALA A 10 3.68 -3.28 13.79
CA ALA A 10 2.84 -3.93 14.78
C ALA A 10 2.90 -5.47 14.73
N THR A 11 2.96 -6.06 13.53
CA THR A 11 3.25 -7.49 13.39
C THR A 11 4.61 -7.84 13.99
N PHE A 12 5.63 -7.00 13.78
CA PHE A 12 6.97 -7.17 14.35
C PHE A 12 6.97 -7.02 15.87
N ILE A 13 6.25 -6.05 16.43
CA ILE A 13 6.08 -5.90 17.89
C ILE A 13 5.40 -7.16 18.46
N GLY A 14 4.34 -7.66 17.82
CA GLY A 14 3.70 -8.91 18.21
C GLY A 14 4.68 -10.09 18.21
N TYR A 15 5.55 -10.16 17.21
CA TYR A 15 6.64 -11.14 17.15
C TYR A 15 7.62 -11.01 18.33
N LEU A 16 8.02 -9.79 18.69
CA LEU A 16 8.93 -9.56 19.81
C LEU A 16 8.32 -9.94 21.16
N VAL A 17 7.00 -9.81 21.33
CA VAL A 17 6.31 -10.08 22.60
C VAL A 17 6.06 -11.58 22.83
N ALA A 18 5.58 -12.30 21.81
CA ALA A 18 5.15 -13.69 21.97
C ALA A 18 5.54 -14.60 20.78
N GLY A 19 6.57 -14.23 20.02
CA GLY A 19 7.03 -14.99 18.86
C GLY A 19 5.99 -15.06 17.76
N VAL A 20 6.00 -16.16 16.99
CA VAL A 20 5.09 -16.37 15.86
C VAL A 20 3.59 -16.24 16.25
N PRO A 21 3.11 -16.82 17.38
CA PRO A 21 1.73 -16.61 17.82
C PRO A 21 1.38 -15.14 18.06
N GLY A 22 2.30 -14.37 18.65
CA GLY A 22 2.10 -12.93 18.89
C GLY A 22 2.04 -12.12 17.60
N ALA A 23 2.87 -12.46 16.61
CA ALA A 23 2.84 -11.83 15.29
C ALA A 23 1.51 -12.06 14.56
N ILE A 24 0.99 -13.29 14.61
CA ILE A 24 -0.31 -13.65 14.02
C ILE A 24 -1.43 -12.88 14.73
N LEU A 25 -1.45 -12.90 16.06
CA LEU A 25 -2.48 -12.22 16.85
C LEU A 25 -2.48 -10.70 16.59
N ALA A 26 -1.30 -10.07 16.58
CA ALA A 26 -1.16 -8.63 16.32
C ALA A 26 -1.64 -8.26 14.90
N THR A 27 -1.32 -9.09 13.91
CA THR A 27 -1.76 -8.89 12.53
C THR A 27 -3.28 -9.00 12.44
N VAL A 28 -3.87 -10.04 13.02
CA VAL A 28 -5.33 -10.20 13.06
C VAL A 28 -5.98 -9.03 13.79
N ALA A 29 -5.47 -8.63 14.95
CA ALA A 29 -6.04 -7.55 15.76
C ALA A 29 -6.06 -6.19 15.04
N ILE A 30 -5.07 -5.91 14.18
CA ILE A 30 -5.03 -4.65 13.42
C ILE A 30 -6.01 -4.63 12.24
N PHE A 31 -6.18 -5.76 11.55
CA PHE A 31 -7.07 -5.82 10.39
C PHE A 31 -8.52 -6.14 10.76
N LEU A 32 -8.75 -6.80 11.90
CA LEU A 32 -10.08 -7.24 12.34
C LEU A 32 -11.10 -6.09 12.45
N PRO A 33 -10.79 -4.92 13.05
CA PRO A 33 -11.74 -3.81 13.11
C PRO A 33 -12.20 -3.36 11.72
N ALA A 34 -11.27 -3.22 10.77
CA ALA A 34 -11.60 -2.81 9.41
C ALA A 34 -12.51 -3.84 8.71
N PHE A 35 -12.25 -5.13 8.87
CA PHE A 35 -13.12 -6.18 8.33
C PHE A 35 -14.52 -6.17 8.96
N VAL A 36 -14.61 -5.95 10.27
CA VAL A 36 -15.89 -5.80 10.97
C VAL A 36 -16.66 -4.60 10.43
N PHE A 37 -16.03 -3.44 10.26
CA PHE A 37 -16.66 -2.26 9.69
C PHE A 37 -17.15 -2.47 8.26
N VAL A 38 -16.36 -3.12 7.41
CA VAL A 38 -16.77 -3.45 6.03
C VAL A 38 -17.95 -4.41 6.03
N TYR A 39 -17.91 -5.46 6.86
CA TYR A 39 -19.00 -6.42 6.98
C TYR A 39 -20.31 -5.75 7.43
N LEU A 40 -20.23 -4.92 8.48
CA LEU A 40 -21.39 -4.21 9.02
C LEU A 40 -21.94 -3.17 8.04
N SER A 41 -21.09 -2.48 7.27
CA SER A 41 -21.51 -1.44 6.32
C SER A 41 -22.00 -1.98 4.97
N SER A 42 -21.57 -3.18 4.57
CA SER A 42 -21.93 -3.85 3.31
C SER A 42 -23.43 -3.79 2.96
N PRO A 43 -24.39 -4.12 3.85
CA PRO A 43 -25.81 -4.04 3.52
C PRO A 43 -26.37 -2.61 3.45
N PHE A 44 -25.72 -1.63 4.09
CA PHE A 44 -26.21 -0.26 4.15
C PHE A 44 -25.74 0.57 2.94
N ILE A 45 -24.50 0.38 2.47
CA ILE A 45 -23.93 1.16 1.36
C ILE A 45 -24.80 1.15 0.09
N PRO A 46 -25.35 0.01 -0.38
CA PRO A 46 -26.25 0.00 -1.53
C PRO A 46 -27.51 0.85 -1.34
N ARG A 47 -28.07 0.87 -0.12
CA ARG A 47 -29.24 1.69 0.22
C ARG A 47 -28.89 3.17 0.23
N LEU A 48 -27.72 3.54 0.76
CA LEU A 48 -27.23 4.92 0.75
C LEU A 48 -26.99 5.42 -0.68
N ARG A 49 -26.49 4.57 -1.58
CA ARG A 49 -26.28 4.91 -3.00
C ARG A 49 -27.56 5.18 -3.80
N GLN A 50 -28.73 4.75 -3.33
CA GLN A 50 -30.01 5.04 -4.01
C GLN A 50 -30.38 6.53 -3.92
N SER A 51 -29.87 7.25 -2.92
CA SER A 51 -30.04 8.71 -2.82
C SER A 51 -29.00 9.43 -3.67
N LYS A 52 -29.44 10.37 -4.52
CA LYS A 52 -28.54 11.17 -5.37
C LYS A 52 -27.48 11.92 -4.55
N TRP A 53 -27.84 12.44 -3.38
CA TRP A 53 -26.92 13.19 -2.53
C TRP A 53 -25.87 12.26 -1.89
N LEU A 54 -26.30 11.17 -1.25
CA LEU A 54 -25.38 10.23 -0.59
C LEU A 54 -24.52 9.45 -1.60
N GLY A 55 -25.07 9.11 -2.78
CA GLY A 55 -24.31 8.51 -3.87
C GLY A 55 -23.13 9.40 -4.29
N SER A 56 -23.39 10.70 -4.50
CA SER A 56 -22.33 11.67 -4.85
C SER A 56 -21.29 11.85 -3.74
N LEU A 57 -21.70 11.77 -2.47
CA LEU A 57 -20.78 11.82 -1.33
C LEU A 57 -19.85 10.59 -1.32
N LEU A 58 -20.40 9.40 -1.52
CA LEU A 58 -19.61 8.15 -1.60
C LEU A 58 -18.62 8.16 -2.78
N ASP A 59 -19.00 8.74 -3.91
CA ASP A 59 -18.08 8.93 -5.03
C ASP A 59 -17.00 9.97 -4.68
N GLY A 60 -17.33 11.03 -3.95
CA GLY A 60 -16.37 11.96 -3.37
C GLY A 60 -15.35 11.28 -2.45
N VAL A 61 -15.78 10.31 -1.63
CA VAL A 61 -14.88 9.49 -0.80
C VAL A 61 -13.93 8.66 -1.66
N ASN A 62 -14.41 8.05 -2.75
CA ASN A 62 -13.55 7.31 -3.68
C ASN A 62 -12.50 8.22 -4.35
N VAL A 63 -12.91 9.42 -4.78
CA VAL A 63 -11.98 10.41 -5.36
C VAL A 63 -10.98 10.90 -4.31
N ALA A 64 -11.41 11.12 -3.06
CA ALA A 64 -10.51 11.48 -1.97
C ALA A 64 -9.47 10.37 -1.69
N ALA A 65 -9.88 9.10 -1.72
CA ALA A 65 -8.97 7.97 -1.60
C ALA A 65 -7.95 7.92 -2.74
N LEU A 66 -8.38 8.16 -3.99
CA LEU A 66 -7.48 8.28 -5.14
C LEU A 66 -6.49 9.44 -4.98
N GLY A 67 -6.96 10.60 -4.50
CA GLY A 67 -6.13 11.75 -4.21
C GLY A 67 -5.08 11.46 -3.14
N LEU A 68 -5.47 10.76 -2.05
CA LEU A 68 -4.56 10.33 -1.00
C LEU A 68 -3.49 9.36 -1.54
N MET A 69 -3.89 8.38 -2.36
CA MET A 69 -2.95 7.45 -3.00
C MET A 69 -1.96 8.17 -3.89
N ALA A 70 -2.40 9.15 -4.68
CA ALA A 70 -1.53 9.97 -5.51
C ALA A 70 -0.57 10.81 -4.68
N ALA A 71 -1.04 11.45 -3.59
CA ALA A 71 -0.21 12.25 -2.69
C ALA A 71 0.88 11.41 -2.03
N VAL A 72 0.53 10.23 -1.49
CA VAL A 72 1.49 9.30 -0.89
C VAL A 72 2.49 8.79 -1.92
N THR A 73 2.03 8.49 -3.13
CA THR A 73 2.91 8.06 -4.23
C THR A 73 3.89 9.16 -4.61
N PHE A 74 3.46 10.42 -4.62
CA PHE A 74 4.33 11.56 -4.89
C PHE A 74 5.36 11.78 -3.78
N GLU A 75 4.94 11.71 -2.51
CA GLU A 75 5.84 11.83 -1.35
C GLU A 75 6.91 10.71 -1.36
N LEU A 76 6.50 9.46 -1.52
CA LEU A 76 7.42 8.32 -1.65
C LEU A 76 8.32 8.44 -2.87
N GLY A 77 7.79 8.90 -4.00
CA GLY A 77 8.55 9.11 -5.23
C GLY A 77 9.65 10.15 -5.04
N ARG A 78 9.35 11.25 -4.34
CA ARG A 78 10.34 12.29 -4.03
C ARG A 78 11.48 11.75 -3.15
N ASP A 79 11.16 10.92 -2.16
CA ASP A 79 12.16 10.35 -1.26
C ASP A 79 12.97 9.22 -1.93
N ALA A 80 12.38 8.49 -2.89
CA ALA A 80 13.03 7.38 -3.59
C ALA A 80 13.85 7.83 -4.81
N LEU A 81 13.47 8.92 -5.48
CA LEU A 81 14.08 9.39 -6.74
C LEU A 81 15.22 10.40 -6.49
N VAL A 82 16.31 9.90 -5.90
CA VAL A 82 17.48 10.74 -5.58
C VAL A 82 18.48 10.84 -6.74
N ASP A 83 18.64 9.79 -7.54
CA ASP A 83 19.69 9.69 -8.57
C ASP A 83 19.14 9.29 -9.93
N TRP A 84 19.92 9.52 -11.00
CA TRP A 84 19.56 9.09 -12.35
C TRP A 84 19.27 7.58 -12.44
N VAL A 85 20.00 6.76 -11.68
CA VAL A 85 19.79 5.30 -11.61
C VAL A 85 18.42 4.97 -11.02
N THR A 86 17.98 5.66 -9.98
CA THR A 86 16.66 5.40 -9.36
C THR A 86 15.52 5.88 -10.25
N VAL A 87 15.73 6.97 -11.00
CA VAL A 87 14.78 7.43 -12.03
C VAL A 87 14.64 6.41 -13.16
N VAL A 88 15.76 5.88 -13.69
CA VAL A 88 15.72 4.85 -14.73
C VAL A 88 15.06 3.57 -14.21
N LEU A 89 15.36 3.14 -12.98
CA LEU A 89 14.70 2.01 -12.34
C LEU A 89 13.19 2.22 -12.17
N ALA A 90 12.76 3.41 -11.76
CA ALA A 90 11.35 3.73 -11.61
C ALA A 90 10.61 3.70 -12.94
N ILE A 91 11.18 4.30 -14.00
CA ILE A 91 10.57 4.32 -15.35
C ILE A 91 10.49 2.90 -15.91
N THR A 92 11.59 2.15 -15.87
CA THR A 92 11.63 0.76 -16.38
C THR A 92 10.66 -0.14 -15.62
N SER A 93 10.61 -0.02 -14.29
CA SER A 93 9.67 -0.77 -13.46
C SER A 93 8.22 -0.40 -13.77
N ALA A 94 7.92 0.89 -13.95
CA ALA A 94 6.58 1.35 -14.32
C ALA A 94 6.15 0.80 -15.69
N VAL A 95 7.03 0.83 -16.68
CA VAL A 95 6.76 0.28 -18.03
C VAL A 95 6.54 -1.23 -17.96
N LEU A 96 7.39 -1.97 -17.25
CA LEU A 96 7.24 -3.42 -17.08
C LEU A 96 5.93 -3.79 -16.38
N LEU A 97 5.56 -3.04 -15.33
CA LEU A 97 4.33 -3.29 -14.58
C LEU A 97 3.08 -2.99 -15.41
N ILE A 98 3.05 -1.87 -16.13
CA ILE A 98 1.89 -1.44 -16.91
C ILE A 98 1.74 -2.26 -18.20
N ARG A 99 2.83 -2.45 -18.96
CA ARG A 99 2.78 -3.06 -20.30
C ARG A 99 2.86 -4.58 -20.29
N PHE A 100 3.62 -5.14 -19.36
CA PHE A 100 3.90 -6.58 -19.28
C PHE A 100 3.27 -7.25 -18.06
N ARG A 101 2.59 -6.49 -17.17
CA ARG A 101 1.93 -7.00 -15.96
C ARG A 101 2.84 -7.89 -15.12
N VAL A 102 4.14 -7.57 -15.11
CA VAL A 102 5.13 -8.36 -14.37
C VAL A 102 4.79 -8.33 -12.89
N ASN A 103 4.88 -9.48 -12.23
CA ASN A 103 4.63 -9.57 -10.80
C ASN A 103 5.61 -8.67 -10.04
N SER A 104 5.09 -7.85 -9.12
CA SER A 104 5.84 -6.92 -8.28
C SER A 104 7.02 -7.59 -7.57
N THR A 105 6.92 -8.88 -7.22
CA THR A 105 8.03 -9.61 -6.58
C THR A 105 9.29 -9.60 -7.45
N TRP A 106 9.16 -9.82 -8.76
CA TRP A 106 10.31 -9.81 -9.68
C TRP A 106 10.91 -8.41 -9.85
N LEU A 107 10.06 -7.38 -9.84
CA LEU A 107 10.52 -5.98 -9.89
C LEU A 107 11.31 -5.61 -8.63
N ILE A 108 10.86 -6.05 -7.46
CA ILE A 108 11.57 -5.84 -6.19
C ILE A 108 12.93 -6.54 -6.20
N VAL A 109 12.99 -7.80 -6.63
CA VAL A 109 14.25 -8.56 -6.72
C VAL A 109 15.20 -7.91 -7.72
N GLY A 110 14.72 -7.51 -8.90
CA GLY A 110 15.53 -6.82 -9.90
C GLY A 110 16.09 -5.49 -9.40
N GLY A 111 15.25 -4.67 -8.76
CA GLY A 111 15.66 -3.41 -8.15
C GLY A 111 16.69 -3.61 -7.03
N ALA A 112 16.51 -4.63 -6.18
CA ALA A 112 17.45 -4.96 -5.11
C ALA A 112 18.83 -5.37 -5.65
N LEU A 113 18.87 -6.17 -6.72
CA LEU A 113 20.11 -6.57 -7.38
C LEU A 113 20.86 -5.37 -7.97
N VAL A 114 20.16 -4.47 -8.68
CA VAL A 114 20.76 -3.25 -9.23
C VAL A 114 21.26 -2.33 -8.12
N GLY A 115 20.51 -2.21 -7.02
CA GLY A 115 20.92 -1.44 -5.84
C GLY A 115 22.19 -1.99 -5.18
N LEU A 116 22.28 -3.31 -5.01
CA LEU A 116 23.48 -3.98 -4.47
C LEU A 116 24.71 -3.77 -5.35
N LEU A 117 24.56 -3.90 -6.67
CA LEU A 117 25.66 -3.66 -7.62
C LEU A 117 26.16 -2.22 -7.54
N LYS A 118 25.26 -1.23 -7.43
CA LYS A 118 25.65 0.18 -7.24
C LYS A 118 26.34 0.41 -5.89
N SER A 119 25.93 -0.29 -4.83
CA SER A 119 26.53 -0.14 -3.50
C SER A 119 27.94 -0.75 -3.37
N LEU A 120 28.31 -1.67 -4.28
CA LEU A 120 29.62 -2.33 -4.28
C LEU A 120 30.70 -1.58 -5.08
N ILE A 121 30.29 -0.61 -5.90
CA ILE A 121 31.13 0.21 -6.78
C ILE A 121 31.28 1.60 -6.16
#